data_AF-K0XZI4-F1
#
_entry.id   AF-K0XZI4-F1
#
_cell.length_a   1.000
_cell.length_b   1.000
_cell.length_c   1.000
_cell.angle_alpha   90.00
_cell.angle_beta   90.00
_cell.angle_gamma   90.00
#
_symmetry.space_group_name_H-M   'P 1'
#
loop_
_entity.id
_entity.type
_entity.pdbx_description
1 polymer ?
#
loop_
_entity_poly.entity_id
_entity_poly.type
_entity_poly.pdbx_seq_one_letter_code
_entity_poly.pdbx_strand_id
1 'polypeptide(L)' 'MQRIVIRNTKSPKPVKLRVFDALVDGNDTFLKKKLKNNEVIVLSDVLKQIEDSYETIE' A
#
# COMPACT_ATOMS: atom_id res chain seq x y z
N MET A 1 7.66 -12.21 -8.05
CA MET A 1 7.10 -10.84 -7.91
C MET A 1 6.47 -10.31 -9.20
N GLN A 2 5.15 -10.13 -9.19
CA GLN A 2 4.37 -9.46 -10.24
C GLN A 2 3.96 -8.05 -9.79
N ARG A 3 4.08 -7.05 -10.67
CA ARG A 3 3.61 -5.67 -10.38
C ARG A 3 2.14 -5.52 -10.74
N ILE A 4 1.34 -5.02 -9.81
CA ILE A 4 -0.09 -4.70 -10.00
C ILE A 4 -0.30 -3.20 -9.80
N VAL A 5 -1.06 -2.60 -10.71
CA VAL A 5 -1.39 -1.17 -10.69
C VAL A 5 -2.70 -0.97 -9.94
N ILE A 6 -2.65 -0.27 -8.81
CA ILE A 6 -3.83 0.06 -7.98
C ILE A 6 -4.18 1.53 -8.20
N ARG A 7 -5.46 1.84 -8.43
CA ARG A 7 -5.95 3.21 -8.61
C ARG A 7 -6.78 3.64 -7.42
N ASN A 8 -6.50 4.84 -6.88
CA ASN A 8 -7.39 5.44 -5.88
C ASN A 8 -8.69 5.92 -6.54
N THR A 9 -9.75 5.12 -6.46
CA THR A 9 -11.07 5.42 -7.04
C THR A 9 -11.79 6.56 -6.33
N LYS A 10 -11.37 6.93 -5.11
CA LYS A 10 -11.90 8.06 -4.33
C LYS A 10 -10.99 9.30 -4.39
N SER A 11 -10.15 9.43 -5.41
CA SER A 11 -9.24 10.58 -5.50
C SER A 11 -10.03 11.88 -5.68
N PRO A 12 -9.72 12.95 -4.93
CA PRO A 12 -10.36 14.27 -5.11
C PRO A 12 -9.97 14.94 -6.45
N LYS A 13 -9.04 14.35 -7.20
CA LYS A 13 -8.67 14.80 -8.55
C LYS A 13 -9.20 13.81 -9.60
N PRO A 14 -10.39 14.04 -10.18
CA PRO A 14 -11.05 13.10 -11.09
C PRO A 14 -10.25 12.85 -12.39
N VAL A 15 -9.42 13.80 -12.81
CA VAL A 15 -8.65 13.72 -14.07
C VAL A 15 -7.34 12.93 -13.93
N LYS A 16 -6.80 12.80 -12.71
CA LYS A 16 -5.55 12.07 -12.44
C LYS A 16 -5.68 11.33 -11.11
N LEU A 17 -6.33 10.16 -11.16
CA LEU A 17 -6.34 9.25 -10.02
C LEU A 17 -4.90 8.96 -9.61
N ARG A 18 -4.60 9.06 -8.32
CA ARG A 18 -3.29 8.62 -7.81
C ARG A 18 -3.17 7.12 -8.04
N VAL A 19 -2.10 6.74 -8.71
CA VAL A 19 -1.76 5.35 -9.00
C VAL A 19 -0.73 4.89 -7.99
N PHE A 20 -1.01 3.76 -7.35
CA PHE A 20 -0.09 3.05 -6.48
C PHE A 20 0.38 1.78 -7.17
N ASP A 21 1.62 1.39 -6.91
CA ASP A 21 2.15 0.13 -7.38
C ASP A 21 2.19 -0.83 -6.19
N ALA A 22 1.46 -1.95 -6.31
CA ALA A 22 1.64 -3.10 -5.43
C ALA A 22 2.53 -4.13 -6.13
N LEU A 23 3.32 -4.85 -5.34
CA LEU A 23 4.00 -6.06 -5.79
C LEU A 23 3.29 -7.25 -5.16
N VAL A 24 3.11 -8.32 -5.91
CA VAL A 24 2.54 -9.58 -5.42
C VAL A 24 3.57 -10.69 -5.59
N ASP A 25 3.80 -11.46 -4.54
CA ASP A 25 4.68 -12.62 -4.54
C ASP A 25 4.05 -13.78 -3.77
N GLY A 26 3.53 -14.78 -4.48
CA GLY A 26 2.74 -15.84 -3.85
C GLY A 26 1.51 -15.25 -3.14
N ASN A 27 1.44 -15.46 -1.82
CA ASN A 27 0.36 -14.92 -0.97
C ASN A 27 0.66 -13.52 -0.43
N ASP A 28 1.87 -13.01 -0.60
CA ASP A 28 2.28 -11.73 -0.03
C ASP A 28 2.02 -10.58 -0.98
N THR A 29 1.45 -9.51 -0.44
CA THR A 29 1.26 -8.24 -1.15
C THR A 29 2.15 -7.19 -0.50
N PHE A 30 2.85 -6.40 -1.32
CA PHE A 30 3.79 -5.39 -0.86
C PHE A 30 3.44 -4.02 -1.43
N LEU A 31 3.60 -2.98 -0.60
CA LEU A 31 3.53 -1.59 -1.04
C LEU A 31 4.93 -1.12 -1.42
N LYS A 32 5.12 -0.74 -2.69
CA LYS A 32 6.38 -0.13 -3.14
C LYS A 32 6.33 1.38 -2.96
N LYS A 33 7.11 1.90 -2.02
CA LYS A 33 7.27 3.35 -1.82
C LYS A 33 8.40 3.86 -2.72
N LYS A 34 8.05 4.62 -3.76
CA LYS A 34 9.03 5.29 -4.63
C LYS A 34 9.58 6.55 -3.96
N LEU A 35 10.59 6.39 -3.11
CA LEU A 35 11.44 7.46 -2.59
C LEU A 35 12.86 7.35 -3.16
N LYS A 36 13.80 8.22 -2.71
CA LYS A 36 15.22 8.16 -3.09
C LYS A 36 15.83 6.76 -2.91
N ASN A 37 15.34 6.01 -1.91
CA ASN A 37 15.58 4.59 -1.75
C ASN A 37 14.24 3.87 -1.95
N ASN A 38 14.19 2.95 -2.90
CA ASN A 38 12.99 2.15 -3.15
C ASN A 38 12.80 1.18 -1.97
N GLU A 39 11.85 1.50 -1.10
CA GLU A 39 11.49 0.66 0.03
C GLU A 39 10.28 -0.21 -0.35
N VAL A 40 10.35 -1.48 0.02
CA VAL A 40 9.28 -2.47 -0.18
C VAL A 40 8.83 -2.91 1.19
N ILE A 41 7.55 -2.69 1.49
CA ILE A 41 6.95 -2.99 2.80
C ILE A 41 5.82 -3.99 2.58
N VAL A 42 5.76 -5.03 3.41
CA VAL A 42 4.67 -6.03 3.37
C VAL A 42 3.36 -5.35 3.81
N LEU A 43 2.30 -5.51 3.01
CA LEU A 43 1.03 -4.83 3.24
C LEU A 43 0.30 -5.38 4.48
N SER A 44 0.44 -6.68 4.78
CA SER A 44 -0.14 -7.28 5.99
C SER A 44 0.45 -6.66 7.26
N ASP A 45 1.76 -6.37 7.27
CA ASP A 45 2.40 -5.72 8.41
C ASP A 45 1.88 -4.29 8.61
N VAL A 46 1.65 -3.56 7.52
CA VAL A 46 1.06 -2.21 7.57
C VAL A 46 -0.36 -2.26 8.13
N LEU A 47 -1.18 -3.21 7.66
CA LEU A 47 -2.55 -3.36 8.14
C LEU A 47 -2.58 -3.74 9.62
N LYS A 48 -1.72 -4.66 10.05
CA LYS A 48 -1.59 -5.05 11.46
C LYS A 48 -1.18 -3.86 12.34
N GLN A 49 -0.19 -3.07 11.93
CA GLN A 49 0.20 -1.86 12.68
C GLN A 49 -0.95 -0.85 12.82
N ILE A 50 -1.81 -0.75 11.81
CA ILE A 50 -3.01 0.10 11.86
C ILE A 50 -4.02 -0.48 12.84
N GLU A 51 -4.29 -1.79 12.78
CA GLU A 51 -5.18 -2.49 13.73
C GLU A 51 -4.70 -2.31 15.18
N ASP A 52 -3.42 -2.61 15.46
CA ASP A 52 -2.79 -2.44 16.76
C ASP A 52 -2.88 -0.98 17.28
N SER A 53 -2.88 0.01 16.38
CA SER A 53 -3.01 1.42 16.75
C SER A 53 -4.39 1.80 17.26
N TYR A 54 -5.44 1.07 16.86
CA TYR A 54 -6.80 1.27 17.35
C TYR A 54 -7.02 0.61 18.72
N GLU A 55 -6.36 -0.52 18.99
CA GLU A 55 -6.44 -1.21 20.30
C GLU A 55 -5.79 -0.40 21.44
N THR A 56 -4.95 0.59 21.13
CA THR A 56 -4.27 1.43 22.15
C THR A 56 -5.14 2.62 22.61
N ILE A 57 -6.37 2.80 22.10
CA ILE A 57 -7.25 3.95 22.40
C ILE A 57 -8.43 3.60 23.33
N GLU A 58 -8.48 2.39 23.91
CA GLU A 58 -9.45 2.02 24.96
C GLU A 58 -8.87 2.14 26.39
#